data_AF-A0A7V0YD93-F1
#
_entry.id   AF-A0A7V0YD93-F1
#
_cell.length_a   1.000
_cell.length_b   1.000
_cell.length_c   1.000
_cell.angle_alpha   90.00
_cell.angle_beta   90.00
_cell.angle_gamma   90.00
#
_symmetry.space_group_name_H-M   'P 1'
#
loop_
_entity.id
_entity.type
_entity.pdbx_description
1 polymer ?
#
loop_
_entity_poly.entity_id
_entity_poly.type
_entity_poly.pdbx_seq_one_letter_code
_entity_poly.pdbx_strand_id
1 'polypeptide(L)'
;MDLRHRPRYHFASLANFMNDPTGLIQWKGRYHLFYQHNPHGAVSINKHKGHAVSDDLVHWVHLPIALAPTPGSYDSAHTATGCVVDNDGTPTFVYTGFASLDPLIESQCIATSTDDLLTWRKHPANPVIPGPPPGLEVTGF
;
A
#
# COMPACT_ATOMS: atom_id res chain seq x y z
N MET A 1 25.09 8.81 0.69
CA MET A 1 24.27 8.36 1.84
C MET A 1 25.20 7.73 2.87
N ASP A 2 25.06 8.07 4.14
CA ASP A 2 25.70 7.32 5.23
C ASP A 2 24.92 6.01 5.42
N LEU A 3 25.60 4.86 5.32
CA LEU A 3 25.00 3.54 5.42
C LEU A 3 25.28 2.85 6.76
N ARG A 4 25.93 3.54 7.71
CA ARG A 4 26.36 2.97 9.00
C ARG A 4 25.26 2.21 9.75
N HIS A 5 24.03 2.71 9.68
CA HIS A 5 22.87 2.14 10.38
C HIS A 5 21.88 1.44 9.46
N ARG A 6 22.19 1.28 8.17
CA ARG A 6 21.27 0.63 7.24
C ARG A 6 21.28 -0.89 7.48
N PRO A 7 20.12 -1.53 7.76
CA PRO A 7 20.04 -2.97 7.90
C PRO A 7 20.49 -3.68 6.63
N ARG A 8 21.18 -4.82 6.79
CA ARG A 8 21.69 -5.64 5.67
C ARG A 8 20.90 -6.92 5.41
N TYR A 9 20.18 -7.41 6.42
CA TYR A 9 19.44 -8.69 6.36
C TYR A 9 17.94 -8.51 6.65
N HIS A 10 17.49 -7.27 6.76
CA HIS A 10 16.07 -6.93 6.88
C HIS A 10 15.74 -5.96 5.76
N PHE A 11 14.53 -6.12 5.21
CA PHE A 11 14.06 -5.21 4.17
C PHE A 11 13.99 -3.78 4.70
N ALA A 12 14.41 -2.83 3.87
CA ALA A 12 14.29 -1.40 4.12
C ALA A 12 14.08 -0.70 2.78
N SER A 13 13.24 0.35 2.73
CA SER A 13 13.08 1.17 1.53
C SER A 13 14.43 1.74 1.10
N LEU A 14 14.61 2.00 -0.19
CA LEU A 14 15.85 2.59 -0.71
C LEU A 14 16.17 3.92 -0.02
N ALA A 15 15.15 4.69 0.33
CA ALA A 15 15.24 5.94 1.09
C ALA A 15 13.93 6.24 1.82
N ASN A 16 13.93 7.33 2.60
CA ASN A 16 12.73 7.98 3.16
C ASN A 16 11.89 7.10 4.09
N PHE A 17 10.68 7.56 4.41
CA PHE A 17 9.80 6.91 5.37
C PHE A 17 9.25 5.59 4.83
N MET A 18 9.22 4.61 5.72
CA MET A 18 8.59 3.30 5.54
C MET A 18 7.95 2.91 6.86
N ASN A 19 6.77 2.31 6.79
CA ASN A 19 6.15 1.64 7.92
C ASN A 19 5.55 0.29 7.47
N ASP A 20 4.26 0.08 7.69
CA ASP A 20 3.60 -1.21 7.66
C ASP A 20 3.90 -2.00 6.37
N PRO A 21 4.23 -3.30 6.47
CA PRO A 21 4.06 -4.21 5.36
C PRO A 21 2.57 -4.29 5.03
N THR A 22 2.25 -4.29 3.75
CA THR A 22 0.87 -4.31 3.24
C THR A 22 0.83 -5.18 1.99
N GLY A 23 -0.31 -5.79 1.69
CA GLY A 23 -0.47 -6.52 0.44
C GLY A 23 0.43 -7.74 0.24
N LEU A 24 0.93 -8.37 1.32
CA LEU A 24 1.80 -9.54 1.22
C LEU A 24 1.10 -10.67 0.48
N ILE A 25 1.72 -11.17 -0.60
CA ILE A 25 1.16 -12.27 -1.39
C ILE A 25 2.29 -13.07 -2.04
N GLN A 26 2.13 -14.40 -2.12
CA GLN A 26 2.90 -15.20 -3.07
C GLN A 26 2.08 -15.31 -4.36
N TRP A 27 2.64 -14.84 -5.47
CA TRP A 27 1.99 -14.85 -6.77
C TRP A 27 2.90 -15.51 -7.80
N LYS A 28 2.39 -16.57 -8.44
CA LYS A 28 3.12 -17.33 -9.49
C LYS A 28 4.54 -17.74 -9.08
N GLY A 29 4.69 -18.20 -7.84
CA GLY A 29 5.96 -18.69 -7.29
C GLY A 29 6.91 -17.60 -6.77
N ARG A 30 6.49 -16.34 -6.75
CA ARG A 30 7.29 -15.21 -6.25
C ARG A 30 6.62 -14.54 -5.06
N TYR A 31 7.40 -14.12 -4.06
CA TYR A 31 6.90 -13.35 -2.92
C TYR A 31 6.87 -11.87 -3.27
N HIS A 32 5.73 -11.22 -3.06
CA HIS A 32 5.53 -9.79 -3.25
C HIS A 32 5.34 -9.13 -1.87
N LEU A 33 6.17 -8.14 -1.59
CA LEU A 33 6.10 -7.27 -0.44
C LEU A 33 5.69 -5.88 -0.92
N PHE A 34 4.49 -5.44 -0.55
CA PHE A 34 4.16 -4.02 -0.59
C PHE A 34 4.34 -3.41 0.79
N TYR A 35 4.60 -2.12 0.85
CA TYR A 35 4.86 -1.42 2.10
C TYR A 35 4.39 0.03 1.98
N GLN A 36 3.91 0.60 3.07
CA GLN A 36 3.64 2.02 3.10
C GLN A 36 4.96 2.80 3.01
N HIS A 37 5.01 3.76 2.08
CA HIS A 37 6.23 4.48 1.74
C HIS A 37 5.94 5.94 1.40
N ASN A 38 6.69 6.89 1.96
CA ASN A 38 6.70 8.26 1.44
C ASN A 38 7.94 8.46 0.56
N PRO A 39 7.80 8.54 -0.77
CA PRO A 39 8.95 8.73 -1.65
C PRO A 39 9.56 10.13 -1.57
N HIS A 40 8.94 11.07 -0.86
CA HIS A 40 9.34 12.47 -0.81
C HIS A 40 9.96 12.92 0.51
N GLY A 41 9.99 12.08 1.56
CA GLY A 41 10.61 12.45 2.82
C GLY A 41 10.51 11.43 3.94
N ALA A 42 11.27 11.66 5.01
CA ALA A 42 11.32 10.80 6.21
C ALA A 42 10.19 11.11 7.21
N VAL A 43 8.98 11.37 6.71
CA VAL A 43 7.80 11.71 7.52
C VAL A 43 6.60 10.86 7.13
N SER A 44 5.75 10.54 8.11
CA SER A 44 4.57 9.67 7.99
C SER A 44 3.38 10.35 7.31
N ILE A 45 3.61 10.98 6.16
CA ILE A 45 2.56 11.59 5.32
C ILE A 45 2.68 11.13 3.85
N ASN A 46 1.66 11.38 3.02
CA ASN A 46 1.66 11.12 1.57
C ASN A 46 2.11 9.69 1.22
N LYS A 47 1.58 8.70 1.95
CA LYS A 47 2.03 7.30 1.82
C LYS A 47 1.51 6.68 0.53
N HIS A 48 2.44 6.16 -0.24
CA HIS A 48 2.29 5.31 -1.41
C HIS A 48 2.46 3.83 -1.02
N LYS A 49 2.18 2.93 -1.95
CA LYS A 49 2.54 1.50 -1.87
C LYS A 49 3.86 1.27 -2.59
N GLY A 50 4.96 1.24 -1.84
CA GLY A 50 6.21 0.69 -2.34
C GLY A 50 6.06 -0.79 -2.65
N HIS A 51 6.90 -1.33 -3.54
CA HIS A 51 6.83 -2.72 -3.97
C HIS A 51 8.24 -3.32 -4.05
N ALA A 52 8.38 -4.55 -3.57
CA ALA A 52 9.55 -5.38 -3.76
C ALA A 52 9.14 -6.85 -3.93
N VAL A 53 10.03 -7.62 -4.54
CA VAL A 53 9.83 -9.05 -4.76
C VAL A 53 11.04 -9.85 -4.30
N SER A 54 10.79 -11.09 -3.92
CA SER A 54 11.82 -12.05 -3.51
C SER A 54 11.41 -13.46 -3.91
N ASP A 55 12.41 -14.29 -4.17
CA ASP A 55 12.20 -15.72 -4.43
C ASP A 55 12.41 -16.56 -3.14
N ASP A 56 13.00 -15.97 -2.09
CA ASP A 56 13.42 -16.67 -0.87
C ASP A 56 13.13 -15.91 0.45
N LEU A 57 12.43 -14.77 0.39
CA LEU A 57 12.11 -13.87 1.51
C LEU A 57 13.33 -13.17 2.15
N VAL A 58 14.53 -13.34 1.60
CA VAL A 58 15.79 -12.78 2.12
C VAL A 58 16.38 -11.77 1.13
N HIS A 59 16.46 -12.14 -0.14
CA HIS A 59 17.01 -11.31 -1.20
C HIS A 59 15.88 -10.59 -1.94
N TRP A 60 15.83 -9.26 -1.78
CA TRP A 60 14.74 -8.43 -2.30
C TRP A 60 15.18 -7.59 -3.49
N VAL A 61 14.34 -7.54 -4.51
CA VAL A 61 14.46 -6.63 -5.65
C VAL A 61 13.37 -5.58 -5.53
N HIS A 62 13.75 -4.30 -5.42
CA HIS A 62 12.81 -3.19 -5.43
C HIS A 62 12.18 -3.03 -6.82
N LEU A 63 10.87 -2.82 -6.84
CA LEU A 63 10.08 -2.57 -8.04
C LEU A 63 9.51 -1.14 -7.99
N PRO A 64 8.95 -0.63 -9.11
CA PRO A 64 8.25 0.65 -9.11
C PRO A 64 7.15 0.73 -8.05
N ILE A 65 6.78 1.95 -7.66
CA ILE A 65 5.65 2.19 -6.76
C ILE A 65 4.38 1.61 -7.39
N ALA A 66 3.66 0.79 -6.63
CA ALA A 66 2.47 0.09 -7.08
C ALA A 66 1.22 0.97 -7.10
N LEU A 67 1.03 1.78 -6.05
CA LEU A 67 -0.10 2.70 -5.90
C LEU A 67 0.38 4.02 -5.27
N ALA A 68 -0.14 5.12 -5.79
CA ALA A 68 0.07 6.47 -5.28
C ALA A 68 -1.27 7.09 -4.86
N PRO A 69 -1.31 8.03 -3.91
CA PRO A 69 -2.48 8.89 -3.68
C PRO A 69 -2.97 9.55 -4.98
N THR A 70 -4.29 9.66 -5.17
CA THR A 70 -4.87 10.35 -6.33
C THR A 70 -5.51 11.67 -5.88
N PRO A 71 -5.09 12.83 -6.39
CA PRO A 71 -5.71 14.10 -6.02
C PRO A 71 -7.24 14.08 -6.25
N GLY A 72 -8.00 14.55 -5.27
CA GLY A 72 -9.47 14.60 -5.34
C GLY A 72 -10.18 13.25 -5.20
N SER A 73 -9.47 12.16 -4.89
CA SER A 73 -10.07 10.85 -4.61
C SER A 73 -10.21 10.58 -3.10
N TYR A 74 -10.80 9.42 -2.79
CA TYR A 74 -10.92 8.85 -1.44
C TYR A 74 -9.60 8.42 -0.80
N ASP A 75 -8.49 8.46 -1.53
CA ASP A 75 -7.15 8.18 -1.03
C ASP A 75 -6.16 9.31 -1.34
N SER A 76 -6.68 10.53 -1.54
CA SER A 76 -5.91 11.71 -1.94
C SER A 76 -4.85 12.14 -0.94
N ALA A 77 -5.00 11.80 0.34
CA ALA A 77 -3.97 12.03 1.36
C ALA A 77 -3.03 10.82 1.49
N HIS A 78 -3.57 9.60 1.58
CA HIS A 78 -2.78 8.37 1.79
C HIS A 78 -3.42 7.14 1.16
N THR A 79 -2.58 6.27 0.62
CA THR A 79 -2.90 4.84 0.48
C THR A 79 -2.38 4.11 1.74
N ALA A 80 -3.22 3.99 2.76
CA ALA A 80 -2.88 3.35 4.04
C ALA A 80 -2.93 1.82 3.92
N THR A 81 -2.93 1.09 5.04
CA THR A 81 -2.76 -0.38 5.07
C THR A 81 -3.82 -1.16 4.27
N GLY A 82 -3.62 -2.47 4.12
CA GLY A 82 -4.48 -3.34 3.33
C GLY A 82 -3.85 -4.67 2.95
N CYS A 83 -4.60 -5.49 2.23
CA CYS A 83 -4.20 -6.80 1.73
C CYS A 83 -4.30 -6.87 0.20
N VAL A 84 -3.58 -7.83 -0.38
CA VAL A 84 -3.73 -8.23 -1.78
C VAL A 84 -4.21 -9.66 -1.74
N VAL A 85 -5.27 -9.94 -2.49
CA VAL A 85 -5.88 -11.25 -2.59
C VAL A 85 -5.93 -11.71 -4.05
N ASP A 86 -5.93 -13.02 -4.24
CA ASP A 86 -6.33 -13.61 -5.51
C ASP A 86 -7.86 -13.63 -5.57
N ASN A 87 -8.45 -12.77 -6.42
CA ASN A 87 -9.88 -12.75 -6.67
C ASN A 87 -10.15 -13.45 -8.02
N ASP A 88 -10.28 -14.77 -7.98
CA ASP A 88 -10.52 -15.63 -9.15
C ASP A 88 -9.55 -15.38 -10.31
N GLY A 89 -8.25 -15.31 -10.01
CA GLY A 89 -7.17 -15.04 -10.96
C GLY A 89 -6.87 -13.56 -11.16
N THR A 90 -7.61 -12.65 -10.52
CA THR A 90 -7.37 -11.21 -10.57
C THR A 90 -6.76 -10.71 -9.26
N PRO A 91 -5.48 -10.32 -9.23
CA PRO A 91 -4.87 -9.68 -8.08
C PRO A 91 -5.66 -8.43 -7.69
N THR A 92 -6.19 -8.41 -6.47
CA THR A 92 -7.02 -7.32 -5.96
C THR A 92 -6.46 -6.80 -4.65
N PHE A 93 -6.06 -5.53 -4.64
CA PHE A 93 -5.67 -4.80 -3.45
C PHE A 93 -6.93 -4.28 -2.79
N VAL A 94 -7.17 -4.65 -1.54
CA VAL A 94 -8.17 -4.04 -0.66
C VAL A 94 -7.41 -3.19 0.35
N TYR A 95 -7.65 -1.88 0.39
CA TYR A 95 -6.86 -0.95 1.19
C TYR A 95 -7.69 0.19 1.75
N THR A 96 -7.22 0.76 2.85
CA THR A 96 -7.80 1.97 3.43
C THR A 96 -7.27 3.19 2.69
N GLY A 97 -8.17 3.94 2.06
CA GLY A 97 -7.93 5.24 1.48
C GLY A 97 -8.22 6.35 2.48
N PHE A 98 -7.28 7.28 2.65
CA PHE A 98 -7.51 8.47 3.46
C PHE A 98 -7.70 9.65 2.51
N ALA A 99 -8.87 10.28 2.56
CA ALA A 99 -9.15 11.51 1.82
C ALA A 99 -8.63 12.74 2.58
N SER A 100 -8.56 12.66 3.90
CA SER A 100 -8.04 13.71 4.78
C SER A 100 -7.42 13.08 6.04
N LEU A 101 -6.40 13.74 6.59
CA LEU A 101 -5.82 13.39 7.89
C LEU A 101 -6.42 14.20 9.05
N ASP A 102 -6.97 15.37 8.77
CA ASP A 102 -7.57 16.26 9.77
C ASP A 102 -8.68 17.14 9.12
N PRO A 103 -9.98 16.84 9.35
CA PRO A 103 -10.47 15.69 10.10
C PRO A 103 -10.09 14.38 9.41
N LEU A 104 -10.01 13.31 10.20
CA LEU A 104 -9.71 11.98 9.69
C LEU A 104 -10.89 11.46 8.84
N ILE A 105 -10.63 11.18 7.56
CA ILE A 105 -11.63 10.63 6.64
C ILE A 105 -11.04 9.39 5.98
N GLU A 106 -11.50 8.23 6.45
CA GLU A 106 -11.05 6.91 6.01
C GLU A 106 -12.17 6.19 5.27
N SER A 107 -11.80 5.37 4.28
CA SER A 107 -12.73 4.53 3.53
C SER A 107 -12.02 3.34 2.91
N GLN A 108 -12.73 2.25 2.64
CA GLN A 108 -12.11 1.06 2.05
C GLN A 108 -12.24 1.10 0.53
N CYS A 109 -11.09 1.09 -0.14
CA CYS A 109 -10.92 1.15 -1.58
C CYS A 109 -10.40 -0.19 -2.12
N ILE A 110 -10.60 -0.42 -3.41
CA ILE A 110 -9.98 -1.53 -4.14
C ILE A 110 -9.21 -1.06 -5.38
N ALA A 111 -8.18 -1.80 -5.74
CA ALA A 111 -7.48 -1.68 -7.01
C ALA A 111 -7.14 -3.07 -7.55
N THR A 112 -7.19 -3.24 -8.87
CA THR A 112 -6.83 -4.52 -9.51
C THR A 112 -5.56 -4.37 -10.32
N SER A 113 -4.80 -5.46 -10.43
CA SER A 113 -3.61 -5.51 -11.29
C SER A 113 -3.76 -6.59 -12.36
N THR A 114 -2.96 -6.45 -13.42
CA THR A 114 -2.61 -7.56 -14.31
C THR A 114 -1.71 -8.58 -13.59
N ASP A 115 -1.45 -9.68 -14.30
CA ASP A 115 -0.67 -10.85 -13.87
C ASP A 115 0.72 -10.58 -13.26
N ASP A 116 1.32 -9.42 -13.52
CA ASP A 116 2.68 -9.06 -13.10
C ASP A 116 2.74 -8.27 -11.77
N LEU A 117 1.58 -7.81 -11.26
CA LEU A 117 1.45 -7.02 -10.03
C LEU A 117 2.20 -5.67 -10.09
N LEU A 118 2.57 -5.21 -11.29
CA LEU A 118 3.36 -3.99 -11.48
C LEU A 118 2.49 -2.75 -11.66
N THR A 119 1.31 -2.90 -12.24
CA THR A 119 0.41 -1.77 -12.53
C THR A 119 -0.96 -2.01 -11.94
N TRP A 120 -1.41 -1.05 -11.14
CA TRP A 120 -2.67 -1.15 -10.41
C TRP A 120 -3.66 -0.10 -10.89
N ARG A 121 -4.90 -0.53 -11.12
CA ARG A 121 -6.02 0.32 -11.51
C ARG A 121 -7.01 0.38 -10.35
N LYS A 122 -7.14 1.58 -9.76
CA LYS A 122 -8.17 1.84 -8.74
C LYS A 122 -9.55 1.67 -9.36
N HIS A 123 -10.45 1.01 -8.65
CA HIS A 123 -11.78 0.75 -9.15
C HIS A 123 -12.63 2.04 -9.17
N PRO A 124 -13.43 2.28 -10.23
CA PRO A 124 -14.22 3.51 -10.35
C PRO A 124 -15.33 3.63 -9.30
N ALA A 125 -15.78 2.51 -8.74
CA ALA A 125 -16.77 2.49 -7.65
C ALA A 125 -16.16 2.68 -6.26
N ASN A 126 -14.88 3.07 -6.15
CA ASN A 126 -14.31 3.39 -4.85
C ASN A 126 -15.03 4.60 -4.21
N PRO A 127 -15.16 4.61 -2.87
CA PRO A 127 -14.81 3.52 -1.97
C PRO A 127 -15.90 2.43 -2.00
N VAL A 128 -15.51 1.18 -1.85
CA VAL A 128 -16.45 0.06 -1.76
C VAL A 128 -17.07 -0.09 -0.38
N ILE A 129 -16.42 0.47 0.65
CA ILE A 129 -17.01 0.65 1.99
C ILE A 129 -16.73 2.10 2.43
N PRO A 130 -17.75 3.00 2.38
CA PRO A 130 -17.54 4.44 2.49
C PRO A 130 -17.37 4.95 3.93
N GLY A 131 -17.73 4.15 4.94
CA GLY A 131 -17.73 4.57 6.33
C GLY A 131 -18.01 3.42 7.29
N PRO A 132 -17.89 3.67 8.61
CA PRO A 132 -18.08 2.66 9.64
C PRO A 132 -19.51 2.11 9.64
N PRO A 133 -19.73 0.93 10.25
CA PRO A 133 -21.07 0.41 10.45
C PRO A 133 -21.96 1.44 11.18
N PRO A 134 -23.22 1.59 10.76
CA PRO A 134 -24.13 2.55 11.38
C PRO A 134 -24.29 2.30 12.89
N GLY A 135 -24.38 3.39 13.67
CA GLY A 135 -24.65 3.34 15.10
C GLY A 135 -23.45 3.01 15.99
N LEU A 136 -22.23 2.94 15.43
CA LEU A 136 -21.00 2.79 16.19
C LEU A 136 -20.29 4.13 16.33
N GLU A 137 -19.84 4.44 17.55
CA GLU A 137 -18.85 5.47 17.80
C GLU A 137 -17.46 4.85 17.60
N VAL A 138 -16.72 5.34 16.61
CA VAL A 138 -15.40 4.81 16.25
C VAL A 138 -14.35 5.90 16.32
N THR A 139 -13.13 5.54 16.70
CA THR A 139 -11.96 6.45 16.72
C THR A 139 -11.19 6.47 15.39
N GLY A 140 -11.56 5.59 14.47
CA GLY A 140 -11.00 5.41 13.12
C GLY A 140 -11.76 4.29 12.41
N PHE A 141 -11.66 4.22 11.08
CA PHE A 141 -12.44 3.31 10.23
C PHE A 141 -11.66 2.71 9.06
#